data_AF-A0A7C3WP41-F1
#
_entry.id   AF-A0A7C3WP41-F1
#
_cell.length_a   1.000
_cell.length_b   1.000
_cell.length_c   1.000
_cell.angle_alpha   90.00
_cell.angle_beta   90.00
_cell.angle_gamma   90.00
#
_symmetry.space_group_name_H-M   'P 1'
#
loop_
_entity.id
_entity.type
_entity.pdbx_description
1 polymer ?
#
loop_
_entity_poly.entity_id
_entity_poly.type
_entity_poly.pdbx_seq_one_letter_code
_entity_poly.pdbx_strand_id
1 'polypeptide(L)'
;MNKNAAKIDRETFKNNLLRAIFLQMLIFSIFLAIVYADRWIIEELFKPYNLLHYIRLFHWVFFDVLSNVIYACLGLSYVIAKGLKSWKIGAAIFFEGVILIRLGMEDLFYYMLFKEVVPSKLPWLNYNPVLIASTFAVSKAGLTLSILISILIIATIWILLIYRYKI
;
A
#
# COMPACT_ATOMS: atom_id res chain seq x y z
N MET A 1 0.51 27.79 -33.29
CA MET A 1 -0.02 27.12 -32.08
C MET A 1 -0.61 28.17 -31.13
N ASN A 2 -1.86 27.99 -30.70
CA ASN A 2 -2.58 28.95 -29.88
C ASN A 2 -2.08 28.88 -28.42
N LYS A 3 -1.41 29.93 -27.92
CA LYS A 3 -0.84 29.99 -26.56
C LYS A 3 -1.89 29.77 -25.46
N ASN A 4 -3.15 30.08 -25.73
CA ASN A 4 -4.25 29.87 -24.79
C ASN A 4 -4.62 28.38 -24.64
N ALA A 5 -4.54 27.60 -25.71
CA ALA A 5 -4.81 26.15 -25.65
C ALA A 5 -3.74 25.40 -24.85
N ALA A 6 -2.46 25.75 -25.03
CA ALA A 6 -1.35 25.16 -24.27
C ALA A 6 -1.39 25.54 -22.77
N LYS A 7 -1.89 26.74 -22.43
CA LYS A 7 -2.03 27.19 -21.03
C LYS A 7 -3.15 26.45 -20.30
N ILE A 8 -4.30 26.24 -20.96
CA ILE A 8 -5.43 25.48 -20.41
C ILE A 8 -5.05 24.00 -20.15
N ASP A 9 -4.27 23.42 -21.05
CA ASP A 9 -3.80 22.02 -20.92
C ASP A 9 -2.84 21.84 -19.74
N ARG A 10 -1.95 22.83 -19.50
CA ARG A 10 -1.01 22.83 -18.37
C ARG A 10 -1.70 22.98 -17.01
N GLU A 11 -2.68 23.87 -16.89
CA GLU A 11 -3.44 24.05 -15.64
C GLU A 11 -4.31 22.82 -15.33
N THR A 12 -4.91 22.20 -16.36
CA THR A 12 -5.68 20.96 -16.20
C THR A 12 -4.79 19.82 -15.71
N PHE A 13 -3.61 19.65 -16.31
CA PHE A 13 -2.64 18.65 -15.88
C PHE A 13 -2.21 18.86 -14.43
N LYS A 14 -1.89 20.10 -14.05
CA LYS A 14 -1.49 20.45 -12.67
C LYS A 14 -2.59 20.11 -11.66
N ASN A 15 -3.85 20.43 -11.97
CA ASN A 15 -4.98 20.12 -11.09
C ASN A 15 -5.19 18.61 -10.92
N ASN A 16 -5.06 17.84 -12.00
CA ASN A 16 -5.18 16.38 -11.93
C ASN A 16 -4.02 15.74 -11.15
N LEU A 17 -2.81 16.28 -11.31
CA LEU A 17 -1.65 15.85 -10.52
C LEU A 17 -1.86 16.12 -9.03
N LEU A 18 -2.36 17.29 -8.65
CA LEU A 18 -2.65 17.62 -7.25
C LEU A 18 -3.71 16.70 -6.64
N ARG A 19 -4.75 16.37 -7.40
CA ARG A 19 -5.78 15.41 -6.97
C ARG A 19 -5.21 14.01 -6.80
N ALA A 20 -4.35 13.57 -7.71
CA ALA A 20 -3.67 12.29 -7.60
C ALA A 20 -2.74 12.25 -6.38
N ILE A 21 -1.98 13.32 -6.12
CA ILE A 21 -1.14 13.44 -4.92
C ILE A 21 -2.00 13.36 -3.66
N PHE A 22 -3.11 14.08 -3.60
CA PHE A 22 -4.02 14.04 -2.45
C PHE A 22 -4.59 12.63 -2.22
N LEU A 23 -4.99 11.95 -3.29
CA LEU A 23 -5.48 10.57 -3.22
C LEU A 23 -4.40 9.60 -2.75
N GLN A 24 -3.17 9.75 -3.24
CA GLN A 24 -2.01 8.96 -2.80
C GLN A 24 -1.70 9.19 -1.32
N MET A 25 -1.73 10.45 -0.85
CA MET A 25 -1.57 10.74 0.58
C MET A 25 -2.64 10.07 1.43
N LEU A 26 -3.88 10.01 0.96
CA LEU A 26 -4.98 9.34 1.67
C LEU A 26 -4.76 7.83 1.76
N ILE A 27 -4.46 7.18 0.62
CA ILE A 27 -4.17 5.73 0.54
C ILE A 27 -3.00 5.39 1.48
N PHE A 28 -1.92 6.16 1.38
CA PHE A 28 -0.72 5.94 2.16
C PHE A 28 -0.92 6.22 3.67
N SER A 29 -1.75 7.20 4.02
CA SER A 29 -2.10 7.48 5.42
C SER A 29 -2.90 6.33 6.05
N ILE A 30 -3.80 5.70 5.28
CA ILE A 30 -4.52 4.50 5.70
C ILE A 30 -3.54 3.34 5.92
N PHE A 31 -2.61 3.13 4.98
CA PHE A 31 -1.55 2.14 5.12
C PHE A 31 -0.75 2.33 6.42
N LEU A 32 -0.26 3.56 6.67
CA LEU A 32 0.49 3.87 7.89
C LEU A 32 -0.34 3.65 9.16
N ALA A 33 -1.63 4.01 9.14
CA ALA A 33 -2.52 3.79 10.27
C ALA A 33 -2.70 2.29 10.57
N ILE A 34 -2.79 1.44 9.54
CA ILE A 34 -2.87 -0.02 9.69
C ILE A 34 -1.57 -0.54 10.33
N VAL A 35 -0.40 -0.20 9.78
CA VAL A 35 0.90 -0.64 10.32
C VAL A 35 1.10 -0.21 11.77
N TYR A 36 0.73 1.04 12.09
CA TYR A 36 0.81 1.56 13.45
C TYR A 36 -0.14 0.81 14.41
N ALA A 37 -1.39 0.62 14.00
CA ALA A 37 -2.39 -0.08 14.80
C ALA A 37 -1.97 -1.53 15.09
N ASP A 38 -1.40 -2.23 14.10
CA ASP A 38 -0.88 -3.57 14.32
C ASP A 38 0.21 -3.59 15.41
N ARG A 39 1.23 -2.73 15.29
CA ARG A 39 2.30 -2.69 16.29
C ARG A 39 1.77 -2.34 17.67
N TRP A 40 0.87 -1.36 17.76
CA TRP A 40 0.25 -0.97 19.01
C TRP A 40 -0.50 -2.15 19.66
N ILE A 41 -1.27 -2.92 18.88
CA ILE A 41 -1.95 -4.12 19.36
C ILE A 41 -0.93 -5.16 19.86
N ILE A 42 0.18 -5.37 19.13
CA ILE A 42 1.20 -6.33 19.57
C ILE A 42 1.83 -5.91 20.91
N GLU A 43 2.21 -4.64 21.03
CA GLU A 43 2.91 -4.10 22.22
C GLU A 43 2.01 -3.99 23.44
N GLU A 44 0.78 -3.49 23.27
CA GLU A 44 -0.12 -3.17 24.39
C GLU A 44 -1.07 -4.31 24.74
N LEU A 45 -1.35 -5.21 23.80
CA LEU A 45 -2.25 -6.34 24.01
C LEU A 45 -1.53 -7.69 23.95
N PHE A 46 -0.72 -7.97 22.93
CA PHE A 46 -0.18 -9.33 22.79
C PHE A 46 0.94 -9.64 23.77
N LYS A 47 1.91 -8.74 23.93
CA LYS A 47 3.02 -8.94 24.86
C LYS A 47 2.58 -8.98 26.33
N PRO A 48 1.78 -8.02 26.84
CA PRO A 48 1.48 -7.97 28.27
C PRO A 48 0.59 -9.13 28.73
N TYR A 49 -0.26 -9.64 27.83
CA TYR A 49 -1.19 -10.74 28.11
C TYR A 49 -0.67 -12.11 27.64
N ASN A 50 0.60 -12.20 27.19
CA ASN A 50 1.22 -13.44 26.72
C ASN A 50 0.41 -14.14 25.60
N LEU A 51 -0.03 -13.36 24.61
CA LEU A 51 -0.84 -13.82 23.46
C LEU A 51 -0.02 -13.96 22.16
N LEU A 52 1.31 -13.83 22.21
CA LEU A 52 2.18 -13.87 21.02
C LEU A 52 2.04 -15.16 20.22
N HIS A 53 1.60 -16.28 20.81
CA HIS A 53 1.31 -17.51 20.07
C HIS A 53 0.12 -17.39 19.12
N TYR A 54 -0.76 -16.40 19.29
CA TYR A 54 -1.87 -16.10 18.36
C TYR A 54 -1.51 -15.07 17.28
N ILE A 55 -0.29 -14.52 17.29
CA ILE A 55 0.10 -13.40 16.41
C ILE A 55 -0.11 -13.70 14.92
N ARG A 56 0.09 -14.96 14.51
CA ARG A 56 -0.12 -15.39 13.13
C ARG A 56 -1.58 -15.30 12.69
N LEU A 57 -2.50 -15.72 13.56
CA LEU A 57 -3.94 -15.62 13.27
C LEU A 57 -4.36 -14.16 13.23
N PHE A 58 -3.85 -13.36 14.17
CA PHE A 58 -4.10 -11.92 14.20
C PHE A 58 -3.61 -11.23 12.92
N HIS A 59 -2.36 -11.41 12.51
CA HIS A 59 -1.84 -10.83 11.27
C HIS A 59 -2.65 -11.28 10.05
N TRP A 60 -3.06 -12.54 9.97
CA TRP A 60 -3.92 -12.99 8.87
C TRP A 60 -5.26 -12.24 8.86
N VAL A 61 -5.97 -12.15 9.99
CA VAL A 61 -7.25 -11.41 10.04
C VAL A 61 -7.03 -9.92 9.77
N PHE A 62 -6.00 -9.32 10.37
CA PHE A 62 -5.78 -7.88 10.35
C PHE A 62 -5.23 -7.41 9.00
N PHE A 63 -4.19 -8.04 8.49
CA PHE A 63 -3.58 -7.70 7.20
C PHE A 63 -4.32 -8.33 6.03
N ASP A 64 -4.64 -9.63 6.04
CA ASP A 64 -5.23 -10.25 4.85
C ASP A 64 -6.73 -10.00 4.69
N VAL A 65 -7.48 -9.84 5.78
CA VAL A 65 -8.94 -9.65 5.70
C VAL A 65 -9.30 -8.18 5.87
N LEU A 66 -8.98 -7.58 7.01
CA LEU A 66 -9.45 -6.24 7.37
C LEU A 66 -8.87 -5.17 6.43
N SER A 67 -7.56 -5.21 6.13
CA SER A 67 -6.95 -4.22 5.24
C SER A 67 -7.58 -4.23 3.83
N ASN A 68 -7.84 -5.43 3.29
CA ASN A 68 -8.46 -5.59 1.98
C ASN A 68 -9.88 -5.03 1.95
N VAL A 69 -10.64 -5.22 3.04
CA VAL A 69 -11.97 -4.60 3.18
C VAL A 69 -11.86 -3.08 3.20
N ILE A 70 -10.92 -2.51 3.95
CA ILE A 70 -10.71 -1.05 4.02
C ILE A 70 -10.43 -0.48 2.63
N TYR A 71 -9.51 -1.09 1.87
CA TYR A 71 -9.17 -0.62 0.52
C TYR A 71 -10.28 -0.86 -0.50
N ALA A 72 -11.05 -1.94 -0.37
CA ALA A 72 -12.23 -2.17 -1.19
C ALA A 72 -13.30 -1.10 -0.94
N CYS A 73 -13.55 -0.76 0.33
CA CYS A 73 -14.46 0.31 0.72
C CYS A 73 -13.98 1.68 0.22
N LEU A 74 -12.67 1.97 0.28
CA LEU A 74 -12.11 3.22 -0.24
C LEU A 74 -12.27 3.32 -1.76
N GLY A 75 -11.93 2.25 -2.48
CA GLY A 75 -12.11 2.16 -3.94
C GLY A 75 -13.58 2.32 -4.34
N LEU A 76 -14.49 1.65 -3.65
CA LEU A 76 -15.93 1.76 -3.89
C LEU A 76 -16.45 3.17 -3.60
N SER A 77 -16.03 3.78 -2.49
CA SER A 77 -16.41 5.14 -2.12
C SER A 77 -15.99 6.15 -3.19
N TYR A 78 -14.79 5.97 -3.76
CA TYR A 78 -14.33 6.78 -4.89
C TYR A 78 -15.23 6.63 -6.13
N VAL A 79 -15.61 5.39 -6.47
CA VAL A 79 -16.50 5.12 -7.61
C VAL A 79 -17.90 5.69 -7.40
N ILE A 80 -18.45 5.61 -6.19
CA ILE A 80 -19.74 6.23 -5.86
C ILE A 80 -19.66 7.75 -5.99
N ALA A 81 -18.61 8.36 -5.46
CA ALA A 81 -18.43 9.82 -5.47
C ALA A 81 -18.16 10.41 -6.87
N LYS A 82 -17.51 9.66 -7.77
CA LYS A 82 -17.10 10.12 -9.11
C LYS A 82 -17.89 9.48 -10.26
N GLY A 83 -18.77 8.53 -9.96
CA GLY A 83 -19.54 7.76 -10.92
C GLY A 83 -18.80 6.53 -11.50
N LEU A 84 -19.57 5.60 -12.08
CA LEU A 84 -19.09 4.30 -12.58
C LEU A 84 -17.98 4.40 -13.64
N LYS A 85 -17.86 5.51 -14.37
CA LYS A 85 -16.77 5.73 -15.34
C LYS A 85 -15.39 5.70 -14.69
N SER A 86 -15.32 5.92 -13.37
CA SER A 86 -14.10 5.97 -12.58
C SER A 86 -13.70 4.63 -11.93
N TRP A 87 -14.35 3.52 -12.31
CA TRP A 87 -14.10 2.20 -11.73
C TRP A 87 -12.63 1.75 -11.78
N LYS A 88 -11.88 2.18 -12.79
CA LYS A 88 -10.44 1.85 -12.93
C LYS A 88 -9.60 2.48 -11.84
N ILE A 89 -9.95 3.70 -11.41
CA ILE A 89 -9.28 4.36 -10.29
C ILE A 89 -9.68 3.68 -8.99
N GLY A 90 -10.95 3.34 -8.82
CA GLY A 90 -11.42 2.53 -7.67
C GLY A 90 -10.70 1.18 -7.55
N ALA A 91 -10.53 0.48 -8.68
CA ALA A 91 -9.79 -0.77 -8.73
C ALA A 91 -8.29 -0.56 -8.43
N ALA A 92 -7.68 0.50 -8.95
CA ALA A 92 -6.29 0.83 -8.68
C ALA A 92 -6.05 1.11 -7.19
N ILE A 93 -6.96 1.83 -6.52
CA ILE A 93 -6.93 2.04 -5.07
C ILE A 93 -6.94 0.69 -4.32
N PHE A 94 -7.83 -0.22 -4.72
CA PHE A 94 -7.92 -1.54 -4.10
C PHE A 94 -6.63 -2.35 -4.28
N PHE A 95 -6.14 -2.47 -5.52
CA PHE A 95 -4.93 -3.24 -5.83
C PHE A 95 -3.67 -2.63 -5.23
N GLU A 96 -3.58 -1.30 -5.15
CA GLU A 96 -2.49 -0.63 -4.44
C GLU A 96 -2.48 -1.04 -2.97
N GLY A 97 -3.64 -1.04 -2.30
CA GLY A 97 -3.77 -1.54 -0.94
C GLY A 97 -3.26 -2.97 -0.77
N VAL A 98 -3.66 -3.87 -1.67
CA VAL A 98 -3.17 -5.26 -1.69
C VAL A 98 -1.64 -5.32 -1.82
N ILE A 99 -1.07 -4.50 -2.70
CA ILE A 99 0.39 -4.43 -2.91
C ILE A 99 1.11 -3.92 -1.66
N LEU A 100 0.62 -2.83 -1.06
CA LEU A 100 1.19 -2.22 0.14
C LEU A 100 1.26 -3.21 1.31
N ILE A 101 0.22 -4.02 1.47
CA ILE A 101 0.15 -4.98 2.57
C ILE A 101 0.96 -6.24 2.25
N ARG A 102 0.80 -6.82 1.06
CA ARG A 102 1.33 -8.16 0.77
C ARG A 102 2.76 -8.23 0.26
N LEU A 103 3.35 -7.12 -0.18
CA LEU A 103 4.68 -7.10 -0.79
C LEU A 103 5.75 -6.48 0.11
N GLY A 104 5.58 -6.61 1.43
CA GLY A 104 6.62 -6.31 2.42
C GLY A 104 6.85 -4.81 2.67
N MET A 105 6.02 -3.92 2.13
CA MET A 105 6.10 -2.51 2.52
C MET A 105 5.80 -2.36 4.02
N GLU A 106 4.87 -3.15 4.57
CA GLU A 106 4.57 -3.16 6.01
C GLU A 106 5.83 -3.42 6.85
N ASP A 107 6.58 -4.49 6.54
CA ASP A 107 7.81 -4.88 7.23
C ASP A 107 8.81 -3.71 7.29
N LEU A 108 9.05 -3.06 6.15
CA LEU A 108 9.97 -1.91 6.10
C LEU A 108 9.47 -0.75 6.98
N PHE A 109 8.16 -0.48 6.96
CA PHE A 109 7.58 0.59 7.76
C PHE A 109 7.56 0.29 9.26
N TYR A 110 7.42 -0.97 9.69
CA TYR A 110 7.67 -1.32 11.09
C TYR A 110 9.07 -0.90 11.53
N TYR A 111 10.09 -1.29 10.77
CA TYR A 111 11.48 -0.98 11.14
C TYR A 111 11.76 0.53 11.09
N MET A 112 11.23 1.24 10.09
CA MET A 112 11.42 2.69 9.98
C MET A 112 10.67 3.49 11.04
N LEU A 113 9.38 3.22 11.28
CA LEU A 113 8.56 3.98 12.22
C LEU A 113 9.07 3.84 13.66
N PHE A 114 9.61 2.66 14.00
CA PHE A 114 10.07 2.34 15.35
C PHE A 114 11.59 2.39 15.50
N LYS A 115 12.32 2.87 14.48
CA LYS A 115 13.79 3.04 14.46
C LYS A 115 14.55 1.75 14.77
N GLU A 116 14.00 0.61 14.39
CA GLU A 116 14.61 -0.71 14.54
C GLU A 116 15.37 -1.09 13.27
N VAL A 117 16.38 -1.97 13.37
CA VAL A 117 17.16 -2.43 12.21
C VAL A 117 16.46 -3.64 11.58
N VAL A 118 16.17 -3.56 10.28
CA VAL A 118 15.69 -4.71 9.50
C VAL A 118 16.71 -5.86 9.59
N PRO A 119 16.33 -7.03 10.14
CA PRO A 119 17.25 -8.15 10.28
C PRO A 119 17.69 -8.69 8.92
N SER A 120 18.86 -9.34 8.88
CA SER A 120 19.41 -9.89 7.63
C SER A 120 18.55 -11.00 7.02
N LYS A 121 17.85 -11.75 7.87
CA LYS A 121 16.89 -12.80 7.53
C LYS A 121 15.53 -12.44 8.13
N LEU A 122 14.46 -12.74 7.39
CA LEU A 122 13.08 -12.40 7.75
C LEU A 122 12.28 -13.69 8.02
N PRO A 123 12.47 -14.35 9.18
CA PRO A 123 12.01 -15.72 9.40
C PRO A 123 10.49 -15.90 9.31
N TRP A 124 9.70 -14.83 9.45
CA TRP A 124 8.25 -14.87 9.25
C TRP A 124 7.83 -14.91 7.77
N LEU A 125 8.68 -14.43 6.84
CA LEU A 125 8.45 -14.54 5.40
C LEU A 125 8.69 -15.95 4.84
N ASN A 126 9.31 -16.85 5.62
CA ASN A 126 9.49 -18.26 5.26
C ASN A 126 8.15 -18.98 4.98
N TYR A 127 7.04 -18.44 5.51
CA TYR A 127 5.72 -19.05 5.39
C TYR A 127 4.87 -18.42 4.28
N ASN A 128 5.40 -17.45 3.52
CA ASN A 128 4.70 -16.90 2.37
C ASN A 128 4.75 -17.92 1.22
N PRO A 129 3.62 -18.50 0.78
CA PRO A 129 3.59 -19.57 -0.22
C PRO A 129 4.20 -19.17 -1.57
N VAL A 130 4.30 -17.87 -1.87
CA VAL A 130 4.97 -17.33 -3.06
C VAL A 130 6.50 -17.35 -2.92
N LEU A 131 7.03 -17.35 -1.70
CA LEU A 131 8.46 -17.20 -1.39
C LEU A 131 9.14 -18.48 -0.89
N ILE A 132 8.38 -19.56 -0.64
CA ILE A 132 8.87 -20.86 -0.12
C ILE A 132 10.04 -21.43 -0.95
N ALA A 133 10.15 -21.09 -2.24
CA ALA A 133 11.20 -21.59 -3.13
C ALA A 133 12.47 -20.70 -3.21
N SER A 134 12.53 -19.56 -2.54
CA SER A 134 13.62 -18.58 -2.71
C SER A 134 14.21 -18.10 -1.39
N THR A 135 15.42 -18.56 -1.07
CA THR A 135 16.24 -18.03 0.04
C THR A 135 16.57 -16.55 -0.13
N PHE A 136 16.59 -16.05 -1.37
CA PHE A 136 16.79 -14.64 -1.68
C PHE A 136 15.59 -13.79 -1.24
N ALA A 137 14.37 -14.30 -1.38
CA ALA A 137 13.15 -13.58 -1.03
C ALA A 137 12.97 -13.40 0.50
N VAL A 138 13.56 -14.28 1.31
CA VAL A 138 13.52 -14.23 2.78
C VAL A 138 14.74 -13.49 3.36
N SER A 139 15.22 -12.47 2.65
CA SER A 139 16.37 -11.66 3.05
C SER A 139 16.05 -10.18 2.98
N LYS A 140 16.84 -9.35 3.67
CA LYS A 140 16.75 -7.88 3.54
C LYS A 140 16.88 -7.41 2.08
N ALA A 141 17.71 -8.08 1.27
CA ALA A 141 17.86 -7.77 -0.14
C ALA A 141 16.58 -8.12 -0.94
N GLY A 142 15.97 -9.27 -0.65
CA GLY A 142 14.69 -9.69 -1.22
C GLY A 142 13.55 -8.74 -0.87
N LEU A 143 13.47 -8.30 0.39
CA LEU A 143 12.51 -7.30 0.85
C LEU A 143 12.69 -5.97 0.10
N THR A 144 13.94 -5.49 0.02
CA THR A 144 14.26 -4.25 -0.72
C THR A 144 13.84 -4.33 -2.18
N LEU A 145 14.09 -5.47 -2.84
CA LEU A 145 13.71 -5.67 -4.24
C LEU A 145 12.19 -5.73 -4.41
N SER A 146 11.47 -6.42 -3.52
CA SER A 146 10.01 -6.50 -3.53
C SER A 146 9.37 -5.11 -3.40
N ILE A 147 9.90 -4.29 -2.51
CA ILE A 147 9.45 -2.91 -2.30
C ILE A 147 9.73 -2.05 -3.53
N LEU A 148 10.92 -2.15 -4.13
CA LEU A 148 11.25 -1.43 -5.34
C LEU A 148 10.29 -1.78 -6.49
N ILE A 149 10.04 -3.08 -6.70
CA ILE A 149 9.09 -3.56 -7.72
C ILE A 149 7.68 -3.02 -7.43
N SER A 150 7.25 -3.06 -6.18
CA SER A 150 5.94 -2.54 -5.76
C SER A 150 5.77 -1.06 -6.06
N ILE A 151 6.78 -0.24 -5.71
CA ILE A 151 6.80 1.20 -6.01
C ILE A 151 6.73 1.44 -7.52
N LEU A 152 7.51 0.69 -8.32
CA LEU A 152 7.51 0.83 -9.78
C LEU A 152 6.15 0.48 -10.39
N ILE A 153 5.49 -0.59 -9.91
CA ILE A 153 4.15 -0.99 -10.35
C ILE A 153 3.13 0.11 -10.02
N ILE A 154 3.09 0.56 -8.77
CA ILE A 154 2.18 1.63 -8.32
C ILE A 154 2.41 2.89 -9.16
N ALA A 155 3.65 3.36 -9.25
CA ALA A 155 3.99 4.56 -10.03
C ALA A 155 3.56 4.44 -11.49
N THR A 156 3.83 3.31 -12.13
CA THR A 156 3.46 3.07 -13.54
C THR A 156 1.95 3.14 -13.73
N ILE A 157 1.18 2.46 -12.88
CA ILE A 157 -0.29 2.44 -12.94
C ILE A 157 -0.83 3.86 -12.77
N TRP A 158 -0.37 4.62 -11.77
CA TRP A 158 -0.87 5.96 -11.52
C TRP A 158 -0.49 6.96 -12.61
N ILE A 159 0.72 6.88 -13.17
CA ILE A 159 1.11 7.71 -14.32
C ILE A 159 0.15 7.46 -15.49
N LEU A 160 -0.14 6.20 -15.80
CA LEU A 160 -1.07 5.84 -16.89
C LEU A 160 -2.49 6.34 -16.60
N LEU A 161 -2.96 6.24 -15.35
CA LEU A 161 -4.29 6.70 -14.96
C LEU A 161 -4.41 8.23 -15.00
N ILE A 162 -3.39 8.96 -14.53
CA ILE A 162 -3.35 10.43 -14.60
C ILE A 162 -3.39 10.89 -16.06
N TYR A 163 -2.58 10.26 -16.91
CA TYR A 163 -2.51 10.59 -18.34
C TYR A 163 -3.82 10.30 -19.07
N ARG A 164 -4.46 9.16 -18.79
CA ARG A 164 -5.62 8.67 -19.54
C ARG A 164 -6.97 9.17 -19.01
N TYR A 165 -7.11 9.34 -17.70
CA TYR A 165 -8.42 9.54 -17.05
C TYR A 165 -8.62 10.93 -16.43
N LYS A 166 -7.64 11.82 -16.47
CA LYS A 166 -7.76 13.21 -15.98
C LYS A 166 -8.43 13.26 -14.58
N ILE A 167 -7.75 12.66 -13.61
CA ILE A 167 -8.17 12.48 -12.20
C ILE A 167 -8.70 13.77 -11.57
#